data_AF-A2D575-F1
#
_entry.id   AF-A2D575-F1
#
_cell.length_a   1.000
_cell.length_b   1.000
_cell.length_c   1.000
_cell.angle_alpha   90.00
_cell.angle_beta   90.00
_cell.angle_gamma   90.00
#
_symmetry.space_group_name_H-M   'P 1'
#
loop_
_entity.id
_entity.type
_entity.pdbx_description
1 polymer ?
#
loop_
_entity_poly.entity_id
_entity_poly.type
_entity_poly.pdbx_seq_one_letter_code
_entity_poly.pdbx_strand_id
1 'polypeptide(L)'
;EKMHQSAMYELCQGMHQISLQFVRLQLTFEEYTIMKVLLLLSTIPKDGLKSQAAFEEMRTNYIKELRKMVTKCPNNSGQSWQRFYQLTKLL
;
A
#
# COMPACT_ATOMS: atom_id res chain seq x y z
N GLU A 1 6.56 15.44 22.07
CA GLU A 1 6.03 15.74 23.43
C GLU A 1 4.52 15.54 23.58
N LYS A 2 3.64 16.25 22.84
CA LYS A 2 2.18 16.04 22.94
C LYS A 2 1.70 14.60 22.71
N MET A 3 2.38 13.87 21.84
CA MET A 3 2.04 12.47 21.53
C MET A 3 2.25 11.52 22.70
N HIS A 4 3.17 11.82 23.64
CA HIS A 4 3.36 11.06 24.88
C HIS A 4 2.24 11.29 25.91
N GLN A 5 1.44 12.33 25.72
CA GLN A 5 0.33 12.67 26.59
C GLN A 5 -0.99 11.99 26.18
N SER A 6 -1.02 11.34 25.01
CA SER A 6 -2.18 10.56 24.59
C SER A 6 -2.09 9.12 25.11
N ALA A 7 -3.23 8.48 25.33
CA ALA A 7 -3.32 7.05 25.60
C ALA A 7 -3.00 6.18 24.37
N MET A 8 -2.47 6.77 23.29
CA MET A 8 -2.21 6.13 22.00
C MET A 8 -0.74 6.18 21.61
N TYR A 9 0.18 6.50 22.53
CA TYR A 9 1.58 6.75 22.20
C TYR A 9 2.22 5.64 21.35
N GLU A 10 2.02 4.36 21.72
CA GLU A 10 2.54 3.21 20.96
C GLU A 10 1.89 3.07 19.57
N LEU A 11 0.57 3.28 19.47
CA LEU A 11 -0.15 3.26 18.19
C LEU A 11 0.36 4.37 17.26
N CYS A 12 0.59 5.56 17.80
CA CYS A 12 1.15 6.68 17.06
C CYS A 12 2.60 6.42 16.62
N GLN A 13 3.41 5.76 17.44
CA GLN A 13 4.74 5.30 17.01
C GLN A 13 4.63 4.31 15.85
N GLY A 14 3.70 3.36 15.90
CA GLY A 14 3.44 2.44 14.79
C GLY A 14 3.11 3.17 13.48
N MET A 15 2.18 4.12 13.52
CA MET A 15 1.84 4.96 12.36
C MET A 15 3.01 5.81 11.89
N HIS A 16 3.83 6.33 12.81
CA HIS A 16 5.04 7.07 12.45
C HIS A 16 6.04 6.20 11.69
N GLN A 17 6.23 4.93 12.08
CA GLN A 17 7.11 4.02 11.35
C GLN A 17 6.64 3.81 9.90
N ILE A 18 5.34 3.69 9.65
CA ILE A 18 4.79 3.62 8.28
C ILE A 18 5.14 4.89 7.49
N SER A 19 5.00 6.07 8.09
CA SER A 19 5.38 7.34 7.45
C SER A 19 6.87 7.39 7.08
N LEU A 20 7.74 6.85 7.94
CA LEU A 20 9.17 6.73 7.66
C LEU A 20 9.45 5.77 6.49
N GLN A 21 8.65 4.70 6.33
CA GLN A 21 8.76 3.81 5.16
C GLN A 21 8.41 4.55 3.86
N PHE A 22 7.41 5.43 3.86
CA PHE A 22 7.05 6.24 2.69
C PHE A 22 8.21 7.14 2.27
N VAL A 23 8.85 7.81 3.24
CA VAL A 23 10.05 8.64 3.00
C VAL A 23 11.20 7.78 2.48
N ARG A 24 11.49 6.64 3.09
CA ARG A 24 12.58 5.74 2.67
C ARG A 24 12.39 5.23 1.24
N LEU A 25 11.16 4.90 0.85
CA LEU A 25 10.85 4.36 -0.47
C LEU A 25 10.65 5.44 -1.54
N GLN A 26 10.67 6.73 -1.15
CA GLN A 26 10.32 7.85 -2.00
C GLN A 26 8.99 7.56 -2.72
N LEU A 27 7.96 7.24 -1.93
CA LEU A 27 6.65 6.84 -2.44
C LEU A 27 6.04 7.99 -3.25
N THR A 28 5.65 7.74 -4.50
CA THR A 28 5.01 8.77 -5.32
C THR A 28 3.54 8.89 -4.99
N PHE A 29 2.93 10.01 -5.36
CA PHE A 29 1.48 10.19 -5.21
C PHE A 29 0.67 9.17 -6.02
N GLU A 30 1.15 8.82 -7.22
CA GLU A 30 0.49 7.82 -8.07
C GLU A 30 0.52 6.43 -7.45
N GLU A 31 1.65 6.01 -6.88
CA GLU A 31 1.75 4.74 -6.16
C GLU A 31 0.86 4.73 -4.91
N TYR A 32 0.90 5.81 -4.14
CA TYR A 32 0.08 5.98 -2.95
C TYR A 32 -1.42 5.84 -3.26
N THR A 33 -1.92 6.48 -4.33
CA THR A 33 -3.33 6.43 -4.67
C THR A 33 -3.77 5.03 -5.10
N ILE A 34 -2.95 4.30 -5.87
CA ILE A 34 -3.22 2.90 -6.24
C ILE A 34 -3.19 2.00 -5.00
N MET A 35 -2.17 2.13 -4.15
CA MET A 35 -2.05 1.36 -2.90
C MET A 35 -3.24 1.60 -1.96
N LYS A 36 -3.76 2.83 -1.88
CA LYS A 36 -4.97 3.14 -1.10
C LYS A 36 -6.20 2.39 -1.60
N VAL A 37 -6.34 2.20 -2.91
CA VAL A 37 -7.43 1.36 -3.47
C VAL A 37 -7.19 -0.11 -3.12
N LEU A 38 -5.95 -0.61 -3.23
CA LEU A 38 -5.63 -1.99 -2.84
C LEU A 38 -5.88 -2.26 -1.35
N LEU A 39 -5.64 -1.28 -0.47
CA LEU A 39 -5.95 -1.37 0.95
C LEU A 39 -7.46 -1.50 1.20
N LEU A 40 -8.28 -0.74 0.47
CA LEU A 40 -9.74 -0.87 0.49
C LEU A 40 -10.19 -2.28 0.06
N LEU A 41 -9.48 -2.89 -0.87
CA LEU A 41 -9.78 -4.23 -1.41
C LEU A 41 -9.03 -5.36 -0.66
N SER A 42 -8.44 -5.09 0.51
CA SER A 42 -7.56 -6.06 1.20
C SER A 42 -8.30 -7.05 2.09
N THR A 43 -9.46 -6.67 2.64
CA THR A 43 -10.21 -7.43 3.65
C THR A 43 -11.62 -7.73 3.16
N ILE A 44 -12.04 -9.00 3.23
CA ILE A 44 -13.37 -9.48 2.82
C ILE A 44 -13.98 -10.41 3.88
N PRO A 45 -15.30 -10.65 3.86
CA PRO A 45 -15.93 -11.66 4.70
C PRO A 45 -15.35 -13.05 4.45
N LYS A 46 -15.33 -13.90 5.48
CA LYS A 46 -14.82 -15.27 5.39
C LYS A 46 -15.53 -16.09 4.30
N ASP A 47 -16.84 -15.89 4.15
CA ASP A 47 -17.68 -16.59 3.18
C ASP A 47 -17.69 -15.92 1.79
N GLY A 48 -16.89 -14.86 1.61
CA GLY A 48 -16.79 -14.10 0.37
C GLY A 48 -17.82 -12.97 0.24
N LEU A 49 -17.72 -12.25 -0.88
CA LEU A 49 -18.65 -11.19 -1.26
C LEU A 49 -19.76 -11.73 -2.17
N LYS A 50 -20.92 -11.07 -2.18
CA LYS A 50 -22.04 -11.42 -3.08
C LYS A 50 -21.63 -11.47 -4.55
N SER A 51 -20.75 -10.55 -4.97
CA SER A 51 -20.21 -10.45 -6.32
C SER A 51 -18.70 -10.69 -6.32
N GLN A 52 -18.27 -11.86 -5.82
CA GLN A 52 -16.85 -12.20 -5.63
C GLN A 52 -16.00 -12.04 -6.90
N ALA A 53 -16.48 -12.54 -8.05
CA ALA A 53 -15.74 -12.46 -9.31
C ALA A 53 -15.48 -11.00 -9.75
N ALA A 54 -16.48 -10.12 -9.62
CA ALA A 54 -16.33 -8.70 -9.96
C ALA A 54 -15.33 -7.99 -9.01
N PHE A 55 -15.34 -8.36 -7.73
CA PHE A 55 -14.36 -7.84 -6.77
C PHE A 55 -12.93 -8.32 -7.10
N GLU A 56 -12.75 -9.60 -7.43
CA GLU A 56 -11.46 -10.16 -7.80
C GLU A 56 -10.91 -9.57 -9.09
N GLU A 57 -11.77 -9.33 -10.07
CA GLU A 57 -11.42 -8.62 -11.30
C GLU A 57 -10.93 -7.20 -10.99
N MET A 58 -11.69 -6.45 -10.17
CA MET A 58 -11.32 -5.10 -9.74
C MET A 58 -9.96 -5.10 -9.03
N ARG A 59 -9.77 -5.98 -8.04
CA ARG A 59 -8.51 -6.11 -7.29
C ARG A 59 -7.35 -6.47 -8.21
N THR A 60 -7.55 -7.41 -9.12
CA THR A 60 -6.53 -7.84 -10.09
C THR A 60 -6.13 -6.70 -11.03
N ASN A 61 -7.07 -5.87 -11.46
CA ASN A 61 -6.78 -4.72 -12.31
C ASN A 61 -5.95 -3.66 -11.58
N TYR A 62 -6.25 -3.36 -10.31
CA TYR A 62 -5.41 -2.44 -9.52
C TYR A 62 -4.01 -3.00 -9.22
N ILE A 63 -3.86 -4.32 -9.04
CA ILE A 63 -2.53 -4.94 -8.91
C ILE A 63 -1.74 -4.78 -10.21
N LYS A 64 -2.37 -4.98 -11.37
CA LYS A 64 -1.76 -4.76 -12.69
C LYS A 64 -1.35 -3.30 -12.88
N GLU A 65 -2.19 -2.35 -12.49
CA GLU A 65 -1.86 -0.92 -12.56
C GLU A 65 -0.68 -0.55 -11.66
N LEU A 66 -0.60 -1.10 -10.43
CA LEU A 66 0.59 -0.91 -9.58
C LEU A 66 1.85 -1.45 -10.26
N ARG A 67 1.77 -2.64 -10.86
CA ARG A 67 2.90 -3.25 -11.58
C ARG A 67 3.32 -2.45 -12.81
N LYS A 68 2.38 -1.85 -13.54
CA LYS A 68 2.67 -0.94 -14.67
C LYS A 68 3.29 0.37 -14.19
N MET A 69 2.86 0.89 -13.04
CA MET A 69 3.38 2.13 -12.47
C MET A 69 4.87 2.00 -12.12
N VAL A 70 5.24 0.93 -11.41
CA VAL A 70 6.64 0.70 -11.01
C VAL A 70 7.58 0.38 -12.17
N THR A 71 7.08 -0.04 -13.34
CA THR A 71 7.89 -0.22 -14.55
C THR A 71 8.06 1.06 -15.37
N LYS A 72 7.08 1.97 -15.36
CA LYS A 72 7.17 3.25 -16.08
C LYS A 72 8.09 4.26 -15.39
N CYS A 73 8.11 4.25 -14.06
CA CYS A 73 8.89 5.19 -13.25
C CYS A 73 9.90 4.39 -12.39
N PRO A 74 11.08 4.03 -12.92
CA PRO A 74 12.13 3.40 -12.13
C PRO A 74 12.69 4.42 -11.13
N ASN A 75 12.03 4.57 -9.99
CA ASN A 75 12.56 5.32 -8.85
C ASN A 75 13.83 4.64 -8.33
N ASN A 76 14.58 5.35 -7.48
CA ASN A 76 15.91 4.98 -6.94
C ASN A 76 16.07 3.59 -6.25
N SER A 77 15.06 2.73 -6.28
CA SER A 77 14.98 1.43 -5.60
C SER A 77 15.41 0.22 -6.46
N GLY A 78 16.08 0.40 -7.60
CA GLY A 78 16.61 -0.71 -8.40
C GLY A 78 15.63 -1.26 -9.44
N GLN A 79 15.65 -2.57 -9.70
CA GLN A 79 14.81 -3.21 -10.73
C GLN A 79 13.32 -3.10 -10.35
N SER A 80 12.44 -2.92 -11.35
CA SER A 80 10.99 -2.71 -11.15
C SER A 80 10.29 -3.77 -10.30
N TRP A 81 10.76 -5.02 -10.33
CA TRP A 81 10.24 -6.10 -9.48
C TRP A 81 10.58 -5.93 -8.00
N GLN A 82 11.74 -5.36 -7.66
CA GLN A 82 12.15 -5.09 -6.28
C GLN A 82 11.24 -4.01 -5.68
N ARG A 83 11.00 -2.95 -6.46
CA ARG A 83 10.06 -1.89 -6.08
C ARG A 83 8.65 -2.45 -5.88
N PHE A 84 8.16 -3.27 -6.82
CA PHE A 84 6.86 -3.92 -6.68
C PHE A 84 6.76 -4.69 -5.36
N TYR A 85 7.76 -5.52 -5.04
CA TYR A 85 7.80 -6.28 -3.80
C TYR A 85 7.87 -5.40 -2.54
N GLN A 86 8.63 -4.30 -2.58
CA GLN A 86 8.70 -3.35 -1.47
C GLN A 86 7.34 -2.71 -1.18
N LEU A 87 6.58 -2.34 -2.22
CA LEU A 87 5.26 -1.74 -2.07
C LEU A 87 4.23 -2.76 -1.59
N THR A 88 4.25 -4.00 -2.11
CA THR A 88 3.32 -5.05 -1.66
C THR A 88 3.65 -5.59 -0.27
N LYS A 89 4.89 -5.48 0.20
CA LYS A 89 5.27 -5.79 1.59
C LYS A 89 4.79 -4.71 2.59
N LEU A 90 4.59 -3.49 2.11
CA LEU A 90 4.11 -2.37 2.94
C LEU A 90 2.58 -2.37 3.10
N LEU A 91 1.86 -2.92 2.12
CA LEU A 91 0.43 -3.23 2.19
C LEU A 91 0.17 -4.43 3.11
#